data_AF-A0A9P7GV92-F1
#
_entry.id   AF-A0A9P7GV92-F1
#
_cell.length_a   1.000
_cell.length_b   1.000
_cell.length_c   1.000
_cell.angle_alpha   90.00
_cell.angle_beta   90.00
_cell.angle_gamma   90.00
#
_symmetry.space_group_name_H-M   'P 1'
#
loop_
_entity.id
_entity.type
_entity.pdbx_description
1 polymer ?
#
loop_
_entity_poly.entity_id
_entity_poly.type
_entity_poly.pdbx_seq_one_letter_code
_entity_poly.pdbx_strand_id
1 'polypeptide(L)'
;MDALKSAITPITHNLPAPIRDLGVSIIGETCYNSLLLDVNIEDADCIKLAVSKALGIGIIAASSIVKVPQILKLLNSKSSEGVSFLSYLLETASYLISLAYNIRNGFPFSTFGETALIVGQNVIISVLVLNYSGRASLAAVFVAALAATAATLFAENIVDAQTLSYLQAGAGVLSVASKLPQILTIFQQGGTGQLSAFAVFNYLAGSLSRIFTTLQEVDDKLILYGFISGFALNAILALQMIFYWNAPSEKAKGKRRAAPIEAKSAPTSTLTPAASTTSTPKKSPTTRRRG
;
A
#
# COMPACT_ATOMS: atom_id res chain seq x y z
N MET A 1 -3.29 36.38 -19.30
CA MET A 1 -2.08 35.53 -19.22
C MET A 1 -0.82 36.38 -19.01
N ASP A 2 -0.76 37.56 -19.61
CA ASP A 2 0.37 38.50 -19.47
C ASP A 2 0.62 39.00 -18.05
N ALA A 3 -0.44 39.16 -17.25
CA ALA A 3 -0.30 39.54 -15.84
C ALA A 3 0.39 38.47 -14.99
N LEU A 4 0.14 37.18 -15.27
CA LEU A 4 0.78 36.06 -14.57
C LEU A 4 2.24 35.90 -15.01
N LYS A 5 2.50 36.00 -16.32
CA LYS A 5 3.85 35.98 -16.89
C LYS A 5 4.69 37.14 -16.34
N SER A 6 4.18 38.36 -16.41
CA SER A 6 4.86 39.56 -15.89
C SER A 6 5.16 39.50 -14.38
N ALA A 7 4.31 38.83 -13.60
CA ALA A 7 4.53 38.65 -12.16
C ALA A 7 5.54 37.54 -11.81
N ILE A 8 5.66 36.49 -12.63
CA ILE A 8 6.45 35.28 -12.32
C ILE A 8 7.84 35.30 -12.97
N THR A 9 7.98 35.83 -14.19
CA THR A 9 9.26 35.92 -14.92
C THR A 9 10.42 36.53 -14.11
N PRO A 10 10.25 37.62 -13.33
CA PRO A 10 11.36 38.17 -12.53
C PRO A 10 11.76 37.26 -11.36
N ILE A 11 10.85 36.40 -10.88
CA ILE A 11 11.13 35.44 -9.80
C ILE A 11 11.87 34.22 -10.38
N THR A 12 11.43 33.72 -11.54
CA THR A 12 12.01 32.53 -12.16
C THR A 12 13.41 32.78 -12.74
N HIS A 13 13.68 33.97 -13.29
CA HIS A 13 15.03 34.33 -13.75
C HIS A 13 16.05 34.53 -12.62
N ASN A 14 15.59 34.82 -11.40
CA ASN A 14 16.46 35.02 -10.23
C ASN A 14 16.57 33.76 -9.35
N LEU A 15 16.18 32.59 -9.87
CA LEU A 15 16.31 31.33 -9.14
C LEU A 15 17.80 31.02 -8.85
N PRO A 16 18.15 30.69 -7.60
CA PRO A 16 19.50 30.24 -7.25
C PRO A 16 19.94 29.05 -8.11
N ALA A 17 21.24 28.99 -8.45
CA ALA A 17 21.81 27.93 -9.28
C ALA A 17 21.40 26.50 -8.83
N PRO A 18 21.40 26.13 -7.54
CA PRO A 18 20.97 24.80 -7.13
C PRO A 18 19.52 24.44 -7.52
N ILE A 19 18.60 25.42 -7.50
CA ILE A 19 17.19 25.19 -7.84
C ILE A 19 17.01 25.14 -9.36
N ARG A 20 17.73 26.00 -10.08
CA ARG A 20 17.75 25.96 -11.55
C ARG A 20 18.32 24.64 -12.05
N ASP A 21 19.47 24.23 -11.55
CA ASP A 21 20.15 23.01 -12.00
C ASP A 21 19.32 21.76 -11.64
N LEU A 22 18.63 21.76 -10.49
CA LEU A 22 17.65 20.72 -10.15
C LEU A 22 16.47 20.71 -11.13
N GLY A 23 15.89 21.88 -11.44
CA GLY A 23 14.78 21.98 -12.39
C GLY A 23 15.18 21.48 -13.79
N VAL A 24 16.32 21.94 -14.29
CA VAL A 24 16.90 21.48 -15.56
C VAL A 24 17.14 19.97 -15.53
N SER A 25 17.66 19.43 -14.43
CA SER A 25 17.88 17.99 -14.28
C SER A 25 16.58 17.17 -14.28
N ILE A 26 15.45 17.74 -13.87
CA ILE A 26 14.16 17.02 -13.76
C ILE A 26 13.38 17.07 -15.08
N ILE A 27 13.22 18.26 -15.68
CA ILE A 27 12.38 18.46 -16.87
C ILE A 27 13.17 18.73 -18.17
N GLY A 28 14.49 18.86 -18.10
CA GLY A 28 15.35 19.19 -19.23
C GLY A 28 15.46 20.70 -19.50
N GLU A 29 16.53 21.14 -20.17
CA GLU A 29 16.79 22.56 -20.45
C GLU A 29 15.69 23.21 -21.28
N THR A 30 15.18 22.50 -22.29
CA THR A 30 14.14 23.00 -23.19
C THR A 30 12.84 23.29 -22.46
N CYS A 31 12.34 22.34 -21.66
CA CYS A 31 11.13 22.54 -20.88
C CYS A 31 11.34 23.43 -19.67
N TYR A 32 12.54 23.50 -19.09
CA TYR A 32 12.88 24.47 -18.07
C TYR A 32 12.76 25.89 -18.62
N ASN A 33 13.36 26.16 -19.79
CA ASN A 33 13.30 27.48 -20.42
C ASN A 33 11.86 27.84 -20.84
N SER A 34 11.18 26.94 -21.56
CA SER A 34 9.81 27.16 -22.03
C SER A 34 8.83 27.39 -20.87
N LEU A 35 8.87 26.55 -19.83
CA LEU A 35 7.85 26.54 -18.78
C LEU A 35 8.18 27.46 -17.60
N LEU A 36 9.45 27.53 -17.15
CA LEU A 36 9.85 28.33 -15.99
C LEU A 36 10.38 29.72 -16.36
N LEU A 37 11.20 29.86 -17.41
CA LEU A 37 11.72 31.18 -17.78
C LEU A 37 10.70 31.97 -18.61
N ASP A 38 10.18 31.36 -19.68
CA ASP A 38 9.28 32.01 -20.62
C ASP A 38 7.80 31.96 -20.20
N VAL A 39 7.47 31.18 -19.17
CA VAL A 39 6.10 30.95 -18.67
C VAL A 39 5.15 30.62 -19.82
N ASN A 40 5.60 29.77 -20.74
CA ASN A 40 4.85 29.35 -21.90
C ASN A 40 3.92 28.19 -21.54
N ILE A 41 2.67 28.54 -21.19
CA ILE A 41 1.64 27.57 -20.80
C ILE A 41 0.95 26.93 -22.04
N GLU A 42 1.37 27.29 -23.25
CA GLU A 42 0.86 26.69 -24.49
C GLU A 42 1.70 25.47 -24.93
N ASP A 43 2.88 25.28 -24.34
CA ASP A 43 3.75 24.12 -24.58
C ASP A 43 3.19 22.86 -23.89
N ALA A 44 2.21 22.25 -24.55
CA ALA A 44 1.45 21.12 -24.02
C ALA A 44 2.35 19.91 -23.70
N ASP A 45 3.46 19.72 -24.42
CA ASP A 45 4.34 18.57 -24.21
C ASP A 45 5.25 18.79 -23.01
N CYS A 46 5.81 19.99 -22.84
CA CYS A 46 6.54 20.33 -21.61
C CYS A 46 5.64 20.35 -20.38
N ILE A 47 4.37 20.76 -20.51
CA ILE A 47 3.40 20.67 -19.40
C ILE A 47 3.14 19.21 -19.02
N LYS A 48 2.86 18.33 -19.99
CA LYS A 48 2.64 16.91 -19.71
C LYS A 48 3.84 16.28 -19.03
N LEU A 49 5.05 16.57 -19.50
CA LEU A 49 6.29 16.08 -18.89
C LEU A 49 6.47 16.63 -17.46
N ALA A 50 6.27 17.92 -17.24
CA ALA A 50 6.38 18.52 -15.91
C ALA A 50 5.37 17.93 -14.92
N VAL A 51 4.11 17.75 -15.36
CA VAL A 51 3.06 17.07 -14.56
C VAL A 51 3.46 15.63 -14.29
N SER A 52 4.00 14.91 -15.28
CA SER A 52 4.47 13.53 -15.13
C SER A 52 5.56 13.42 -14.07
N LYS A 53 6.60 14.27 -14.15
CA LYS A 53 7.68 14.31 -13.16
C LYS A 53 7.18 14.66 -11.77
N ALA A 54 6.28 15.64 -11.66
CA ALA A 54 5.69 16.03 -10.38
C ALA A 54 4.88 14.88 -9.76
N LEU A 55 4.07 14.19 -10.56
CA LEU A 55 3.34 12.99 -10.12
C LEU A 55 4.31 11.90 -9.67
N GLY A 56 5.33 11.57 -10.47
CA GLY A 56 6.33 10.57 -10.13
C GLY A 56 7.05 10.87 -8.80
N ILE A 57 7.53 12.10 -8.62
CA ILE A 57 8.17 12.55 -7.37
C ILE A 57 7.18 12.45 -6.19
N GLY A 58 5.92 12.86 -6.39
CA GLY A 58 4.88 12.74 -5.38
C GLY A 58 4.63 11.29 -4.96
N ILE A 59 4.58 10.36 -5.92
CA ILE A 59 4.38 8.93 -5.62
C ILE A 59 5.60 8.34 -4.90
N ILE A 60 6.82 8.69 -5.31
CA ILE A 60 8.07 8.30 -4.63
C ILE A 60 8.05 8.79 -3.18
N ALA A 61 7.73 10.07 -2.96
CA ALA A 61 7.66 10.67 -1.63
C ALA A 61 6.61 9.97 -0.75
N ALA A 62 5.40 9.76 -1.27
CA ALA A 62 4.37 9.03 -0.53
C ALA A 62 4.82 7.61 -0.18
N SER A 63 5.39 6.89 -1.14
CA SER A 63 5.84 5.51 -0.98
C SER A 63 6.95 5.33 0.05
N SER A 64 7.76 6.37 0.30
CA SER A 64 8.79 6.36 1.34
C SER A 64 8.24 6.19 2.76
N ILE A 65 6.98 6.55 2.99
CA ILE A 65 6.34 6.54 4.32
C ILE A 65 5.32 5.40 4.46
N VAL A 66 4.83 4.83 3.36
CA VAL A 66 3.70 3.85 3.37
C VAL A 66 3.90 2.69 4.35
N LYS A 67 5.10 2.11 4.44
CA LYS A 67 5.35 0.96 5.32
C LYS A 67 5.97 1.36 6.67
N VAL A 68 6.32 2.63 6.87
CA VAL A 68 6.91 3.14 8.13
C VAL A 68 6.02 2.87 9.35
N PRO A 69 4.69 3.08 9.32
CA PRO A 69 3.84 2.74 10.47
C PRO A 69 3.90 1.26 10.86
N GLN A 70 4.06 0.37 9.88
CA GLN A 70 4.20 -1.07 10.14
C GLN A 70 5.55 -1.40 10.78
N ILE A 71 6.63 -0.77 10.33
CA ILE A 71 7.97 -0.90 10.93
C ILE A 71 7.93 -0.45 12.39
N LEU A 72 7.35 0.74 12.66
CA LEU A 72 7.21 1.25 14.03
C LEU A 72 6.37 0.32 14.92
N LYS A 73 5.27 -0.24 14.38
CA LYS A 73 4.47 -1.22 15.12
C LYS A 73 5.27 -2.45 15.53
N LEU A 74 6.05 -3.03 14.60
CA LEU A 74 6.91 -4.19 14.89
C LEU A 74 7.97 -3.87 15.95
N LEU A 75 8.63 -2.71 15.84
CA LEU A 75 9.65 -2.29 16.81
C LEU A 75 9.07 -2.07 18.21
N ASN A 76 7.88 -1.49 18.29
CA ASN A 76 7.20 -1.22 19.57
C ASN A 76 6.62 -2.48 20.20
N SER A 77 6.01 -3.36 19.41
CA SER A 77 5.42 -4.61 19.92
C SER A 77 6.47 -5.69 20.20
N LYS A 78 7.62 -5.64 19.50
CA LYS A 78 8.62 -6.72 19.44
C LYS A 78 8.01 -8.09 19.12
N SER A 79 6.91 -8.09 18.36
CA SER A 79 6.16 -9.29 17.97
C SER A 79 5.77 -9.21 16.50
N SER A 80 5.90 -10.33 15.80
CA SER A 80 5.52 -10.51 14.40
C SER A 80 4.12 -11.11 14.21
N GLU A 81 3.34 -11.24 15.28
CA GLU A 81 2.00 -11.81 15.23
C GLU A 81 1.09 -11.03 14.26
N GLY A 82 0.34 -11.77 13.44
CA GLY A 82 -0.54 -11.20 12.41
C GLY A 82 0.18 -10.67 11.16
N VAL A 83 1.51 -10.74 11.09
CA VAL A 83 2.29 -10.30 9.93
C VAL A 83 2.83 -11.50 9.15
N SER A 84 2.44 -11.62 7.88
CA SER A 84 2.85 -12.72 7.00
C SER A 84 4.21 -12.45 6.35
N PHE A 85 5.26 -13.17 6.78
CA PHE A 85 6.57 -13.13 6.12
C PHE A 85 6.48 -13.49 4.63
N LEU A 86 5.69 -14.53 4.28
CA LEU A 86 5.55 -14.98 2.90
C LEU A 86 4.97 -13.90 2.00
N SER A 87 4.02 -13.11 2.51
CA SER A 87 3.43 -12.00 1.74
C SER A 87 4.47 -10.93 1.41
N TYR A 88 5.30 -10.55 2.40
CA TYR A 88 6.40 -9.60 2.17
C TYR A 88 7.51 -10.18 1.28
N LEU A 89 7.82 -11.47 1.39
CA LEU A 89 8.77 -12.15 0.51
C LEU A 89 8.32 -12.09 -0.96
N LEU A 90 7.06 -12.46 -1.23
CA LEU A 90 6.49 -12.44 -2.58
C LEU A 90 6.40 -11.02 -3.16
N GLU A 91 5.99 -10.04 -2.34
CA GLU A 91 5.98 -8.63 -2.73
C GLU A 91 7.40 -8.13 -3.06
N THR A 92 8.39 -8.47 -2.21
CA THR A 92 9.80 -8.09 -2.43
C THR A 92 10.36 -8.72 -3.71
N ALA A 93 10.09 -10.00 -3.97
CA ALA A 93 10.56 -10.68 -5.17
C ALA A 93 9.96 -10.06 -6.44
N SER A 94 8.65 -9.81 -6.45
CA SER A 94 7.95 -9.15 -7.55
C SER A 94 8.53 -7.75 -7.83
N TYR A 95 8.74 -6.95 -6.79
CA TYR A 95 9.30 -5.61 -6.95
C TYR A 95 10.77 -5.60 -7.32
N LEU A 96 11.56 -6.59 -6.89
CA LEU A 96 12.95 -6.71 -7.30
C LEU A 96 13.08 -7.04 -8.81
N ILE A 97 12.20 -7.92 -9.32
CA ILE A 97 12.10 -8.18 -10.77
C ILE A 97 11.76 -6.90 -11.52
N SER A 98 10.74 -6.15 -11.07
CA SER A 98 10.38 -4.88 -11.68
C SER A 98 11.51 -3.85 -11.60
N LEU A 99 12.23 -3.77 -10.49
CA LEU A 99 13.37 -2.88 -10.35
C LEU A 99 14.47 -3.22 -11.37
N ALA A 100 14.84 -4.49 -11.48
CA ALA A 100 15.83 -4.94 -12.44
C ALA A 100 15.41 -4.67 -13.89
N TYR A 101 14.13 -4.92 -14.22
CA TYR A 101 13.57 -4.63 -15.54
C TYR A 101 13.65 -3.14 -15.89
N ASN A 102 13.23 -2.25 -14.97
CA ASN A 102 13.22 -0.82 -15.24
C ASN A 102 14.65 -0.24 -15.36
N ILE A 103 15.58 -0.68 -14.51
CA ILE A 103 16.96 -0.22 -14.54
C ILE A 103 17.67 -0.70 -15.81
N ARG A 104 17.49 -1.98 -16.21
CA ARG A 104 18.16 -2.54 -17.40
C ARG A 104 17.65 -1.94 -18.71
N ASN A 105 16.38 -1.52 -18.75
CA ASN A 105 15.84 -0.78 -19.89
C ASN A 105 16.18 0.73 -19.86
N GLY A 106 16.91 1.21 -18.84
CA GLY A 106 17.35 2.60 -18.75
C GLY A 106 16.20 3.59 -18.52
N PHE A 107 15.08 3.15 -17.94
CA PHE A 107 13.94 4.04 -17.70
C PHE A 107 14.27 5.11 -16.64
N PRO A 108 13.58 6.26 -16.65
CA PRO A 108 13.83 7.33 -15.67
C PRO A 108 13.46 6.91 -14.25
N PHE A 109 14.26 7.29 -13.25
CA PHE A 109 13.98 6.94 -11.85
C PHE A 109 12.59 7.41 -11.35
N SER A 110 12.05 8.51 -11.90
CA SER A 110 10.70 9.00 -11.62
C SER A 110 9.58 7.97 -11.88
N THR A 111 9.84 6.96 -12.71
CA THR A 111 8.83 5.98 -13.13
C THR A 111 8.86 4.69 -12.30
N PHE A 112 9.93 4.42 -11.55
CA PHE A 112 10.04 3.18 -10.76
C PHE A 112 10.69 3.39 -9.39
N GLY A 113 11.10 4.60 -9.03
CA GLY A 113 11.85 4.86 -7.79
C GLY A 113 11.11 4.47 -6.53
N GLU A 114 9.77 4.53 -6.54
CA GLU A 114 8.94 4.04 -5.44
C GLU A 114 9.10 2.53 -5.21
N THR A 115 9.28 1.75 -6.29
CA THR A 115 9.52 0.31 -6.20
C THR A 115 10.80 0.04 -5.43
N ALA A 116 11.87 0.80 -5.70
CA ALA A 116 13.14 0.68 -4.97
C ALA A 116 12.98 0.98 -3.47
N LEU A 117 12.24 2.05 -3.13
CA LEU A 117 11.99 2.42 -1.74
C LEU A 117 11.12 1.39 -1.01
N ILE A 118 10.12 0.80 -1.67
CA ILE A 118 9.28 -0.22 -1.05
C ILE A 118 10.06 -1.53 -0.88
N VAL A 119 10.93 -1.92 -1.82
CA VAL A 119 11.83 -3.07 -1.64
C VAL A 119 12.65 -2.90 -0.37
N GLY A 120 13.29 -1.75 -0.16
CA GLY A 120 14.06 -1.48 1.06
C GLY A 120 13.22 -1.61 2.33
N GLN A 121 12.04 -1.01 2.35
CA GLN A 121 11.11 -1.11 3.48
C GLN A 121 10.64 -2.55 3.74
N ASN A 122 10.36 -3.32 2.69
CA ASN A 122 9.93 -4.71 2.79
C ASN A 122 11.04 -5.61 3.33
N VAL A 123 12.29 -5.37 2.95
CA VAL A 123 13.45 -6.08 3.52
C VAL A 123 13.55 -5.83 5.02
N ILE A 124 13.43 -4.57 5.46
CA ILE A 124 13.44 -4.22 6.89
C ILE A 124 12.32 -4.95 7.63
N ILE A 125 11.09 -4.91 7.11
CA ILE A 125 9.94 -5.60 7.73
C ILE A 125 10.19 -7.11 7.78
N SER A 126 10.67 -7.71 6.70
CA SER A 126 10.91 -9.15 6.60
C SER A 126 11.96 -9.62 7.61
N VAL A 127 13.04 -8.86 7.78
CA VAL A 127 14.07 -9.12 8.79
C VAL A 127 13.50 -8.99 10.21
N LEU A 128 12.74 -7.93 10.49
CA LEU A 128 12.08 -7.75 11.81
C LEU A 128 11.11 -8.89 12.12
N VAL A 129 10.30 -9.30 11.15
CA VAL A 129 9.34 -10.41 11.28
C VAL A 129 10.06 -11.72 11.63
N LEU A 130 11.13 -12.05 10.92
CA LEU A 130 11.90 -13.27 11.18
C LEU A 130 12.62 -13.23 12.52
N ASN A 131 13.20 -12.09 12.90
CA ASN A 131 13.85 -11.90 14.19
C ASN A 131 12.87 -12.04 15.36
N TYR A 132 11.71 -11.38 15.31
CA TYR A 132 10.70 -11.47 16.36
C TYR A 132 9.93 -12.80 16.37
N SER A 133 10.03 -13.60 15.29
CA SER A 133 9.57 -14.99 15.26
C SER A 133 10.57 -16.00 15.85
N GLY A 134 11.71 -15.54 16.38
CA GLY A 134 12.78 -16.42 16.89
C GLY A 134 13.57 -17.13 15.78
N ARG A 135 13.50 -16.65 14.53
CA ARG A 135 14.09 -17.27 13.34
C ARG A 135 15.19 -16.40 12.71
N ALA A 136 16.07 -15.84 13.54
CA ALA A 136 17.11 -14.89 13.09
C ALA A 136 18.06 -15.47 12.03
N SER A 137 18.37 -16.77 12.07
CA SER A 137 19.17 -17.43 11.03
C SER A 137 18.50 -17.38 9.65
N LEU A 138 17.18 -17.52 9.59
CA LEU A 138 16.43 -17.36 8.33
C LEU A 138 16.45 -15.92 7.82
N ALA A 139 16.62 -14.92 8.69
CA ALA A 139 16.75 -13.53 8.26
C ALA A 139 18.05 -13.32 7.48
N ALA A 140 19.16 -13.88 7.97
CA ALA A 140 20.45 -13.85 7.26
C ALA A 140 20.37 -14.59 5.92
N VAL A 141 19.75 -15.78 5.90
CA VAL A 141 19.52 -16.54 4.66
C VAL A 141 18.65 -15.76 3.68
N PHE A 142 17.58 -15.12 4.15
CA PHE A 142 16.73 -14.27 3.31
C PHE A 142 17.51 -13.13 2.67
N VAL A 143 18.31 -12.38 3.44
CA VAL A 143 19.12 -11.28 2.91
C VAL A 143 20.14 -11.77 1.89
N ALA A 144 20.83 -12.88 2.19
CA ALA A 144 21.80 -13.49 1.27
C ALA A 144 21.12 -13.97 -0.03
N ALA A 145 19.97 -14.64 0.06
CA ALA A 145 19.19 -15.09 -1.08
C ALA A 145 18.69 -13.91 -1.92
N LEU A 146 18.27 -12.81 -1.29
CA LEU A 146 17.83 -11.61 -1.98
C LEU A 146 18.99 -10.93 -2.72
N ALA A 147 20.17 -10.82 -2.08
CA ALA A 147 21.36 -10.27 -2.70
C ALA A 147 21.81 -11.13 -3.91
N ALA A 148 21.80 -12.45 -3.77
CA ALA A 148 22.07 -13.37 -4.87
C ALA A 148 21.06 -13.23 -6.01
N THR A 149 19.77 -13.12 -5.69
CA THR A 149 18.70 -12.91 -6.68
C THR A 149 18.84 -11.57 -7.40
N ALA A 150 19.20 -10.51 -6.69
CA ALA A 150 19.49 -9.22 -7.30
C ALA A 150 20.68 -9.35 -8.27
N ALA A 151 21.79 -9.95 -7.82
CA ALA A 151 22.97 -10.15 -8.65
C ALA A 151 22.66 -10.95 -9.93
N THR A 152 21.84 -12.00 -9.86
CA THR A 152 21.45 -12.78 -11.04
C THR A 152 20.54 -11.99 -11.99
N LEU A 153 19.59 -11.21 -11.47
CA LEU A 153 18.70 -10.39 -12.30
C LEU A 153 19.43 -9.27 -13.06
N PHE A 154 20.49 -8.71 -12.45
CA PHE A 154 21.34 -7.70 -13.07
C PHE A 154 22.45 -8.27 -13.96
N ALA A 155 22.75 -9.57 -13.85
CA ALA A 155 23.73 -10.25 -14.69
C ALA A 155 23.11 -10.66 -16.04
N GLU A 156 23.40 -9.88 -17.09
CA GLU A 156 22.81 -10.11 -18.43
C GLU A 156 23.19 -11.46 -19.06
N ASN A 157 24.32 -12.03 -18.63
CA ASN A 157 24.79 -13.35 -19.05
C ASN A 157 24.03 -14.50 -18.36
N ILE A 158 23.28 -14.23 -17.29
CA ILE A 158 22.48 -15.22 -16.56
C ILE A 158 21.01 -15.06 -16.90
N VAL A 159 20.49 -13.83 -16.83
CA VAL A 159 19.10 -13.50 -17.17
C VAL A 159 19.12 -12.56 -18.37
N ASP A 160 18.73 -13.08 -19.53
CA ASP A 160 18.61 -12.28 -20.74
C ASP A 160 17.37 -11.36 -20.71
N ALA A 161 17.29 -10.43 -21.66
CA ALA A 161 16.20 -9.46 -21.72
C ALA A 161 14.82 -10.13 -21.91
N GLN A 162 14.77 -11.25 -22.65
CA GLN A 162 13.53 -11.98 -22.89
C GLN A 162 13.03 -12.66 -21.61
N THR A 163 13.89 -13.36 -20.87
CA THR A 163 13.53 -13.96 -19.58
C THR A 163 13.11 -12.89 -18.59
N LEU A 164 13.82 -11.76 -18.52
CA LEU A 164 13.45 -10.66 -17.62
C LEU A 164 12.08 -10.07 -17.98
N SER A 165 11.75 -9.98 -19.27
CA SER A 165 10.44 -9.52 -19.74
C SER A 165 9.32 -10.48 -19.31
N TYR A 166 9.53 -11.80 -19.40
CA TYR A 166 8.56 -12.78 -18.90
C TYR A 166 8.38 -12.71 -17.39
N LEU A 167 9.47 -12.52 -16.64
CA LEU A 167 9.40 -12.32 -15.20
C LEU A 167 8.62 -11.05 -14.84
N GLN A 168 8.86 -9.95 -15.56
CA GLN A 168 8.11 -8.70 -15.39
C GLN A 168 6.62 -8.86 -15.73
N ALA A 169 6.31 -9.57 -16.83
CA ALA A 169 4.94 -9.90 -17.18
C ALA A 169 4.26 -10.73 -16.09
N GLY A 170 4.96 -11.74 -15.55
CA GLY A 170 4.48 -12.56 -14.45
C GLY A 170 4.21 -11.75 -13.18
N ALA A 171 5.10 -10.81 -12.83
CA ALA A 171 4.91 -9.89 -11.70
C ALA A 171 3.65 -9.03 -11.89
N GLY A 172 3.45 -8.49 -13.09
CA GLY A 172 2.24 -7.75 -13.45
C GLY A 172 0.96 -8.59 -13.34
N VAL A 173 0.98 -9.80 -13.92
CA VAL A 173 -0.15 -10.74 -13.86
C VAL A 173 -0.50 -11.11 -12.43
N LEU A 174 0.50 -11.40 -11.59
CA LEU A 174 0.28 -11.74 -10.19
C LEU A 174 -0.35 -10.56 -9.42
N SER A 175 0.12 -9.34 -9.69
CA SER A 175 -0.45 -8.12 -9.10
C SER A 175 -1.92 -7.94 -9.48
N VAL A 176 -2.28 -8.16 -10.75
CA VAL A 176 -3.66 -8.08 -11.26
C VAL A 176 -4.50 -9.21 -10.65
N ALA A 177 -4.01 -10.45 -10.67
CA ALA A 177 -4.71 -11.61 -10.14
C ALA A 177 -5.04 -11.47 -8.65
N SER A 178 -4.19 -10.83 -7.86
CA SER A 178 -4.41 -10.60 -6.42
C SER A 178 -5.70 -9.81 -6.10
N LYS A 179 -6.21 -9.03 -7.06
CA LYS A 179 -7.43 -8.22 -6.89
C LYS A 179 -8.71 -8.98 -7.24
N LEU A 180 -8.61 -10.05 -8.03
CA LEU A 180 -9.78 -10.82 -8.50
C LEU A 180 -10.56 -11.47 -7.34
N PRO A 181 -9.93 -12.13 -6.34
CA PRO A 181 -10.67 -12.69 -5.21
C PRO A 181 -11.47 -11.63 -4.46
N GLN A 182 -10.93 -10.42 -4.31
CA GLN A 182 -11.61 -9.30 -3.66
C GLN A 182 -12.84 -8.85 -4.46
N ILE A 183 -12.71 -8.69 -5.78
CA ILE A 183 -13.80 -8.31 -6.69
C ILE A 183 -14.94 -9.33 -6.63
N LEU A 184 -14.61 -10.62 -6.72
CA LEU A 184 -15.59 -11.71 -6.68
C LEU A 184 -16.28 -11.79 -5.32
N THR A 185 -15.52 -11.60 -4.24
CA THR A 185 -16.08 -11.61 -2.88
C THR A 185 -17.09 -10.49 -2.67
N ILE A 186 -16.80 -9.27 -3.13
CA ILE A 186 -17.74 -8.14 -3.00
C ILE A 186 -19.01 -8.40 -3.82
N PHE A 187 -18.85 -8.92 -5.03
CA PHE A 187 -19.99 -9.28 -5.89
C PHE A 187 -20.88 -10.34 -5.24
N GLN A 188 -20.29 -11.42 -4.72
CA GLN A 188 -21.03 -12.50 -4.06
C GLN A 188 -21.68 -12.06 -2.74
N GLN A 189 -21.02 -11.19 -1.97
CA GLN A 189 -21.54 -10.72 -0.68
C GLN A 189 -22.54 -9.58 -0.80
N GLY A 190 -22.62 -8.93 -1.97
CA GLY A 190 -23.47 -7.76 -2.20
C GLY A 190 -23.12 -6.59 -1.27
N GLY A 191 -21.87 -6.47 -0.85
CA GLY A 191 -21.42 -5.52 0.16
C GLY A 191 -19.90 -5.40 0.23
N THR A 192 -19.39 -4.22 0.55
CA THR A 192 -17.94 -3.93 0.60
C THR A 192 -17.30 -4.23 1.96
N GLY A 193 -18.11 -4.46 2.99
CA GLY A 193 -17.64 -4.91 4.31
C GLY A 193 -16.75 -3.87 5.00
N GLN A 194 -15.52 -4.25 5.31
CA GLN A 194 -14.51 -3.39 5.94
C GLN A 194 -13.53 -2.78 4.92
N LEU A 195 -13.83 -2.88 3.62
CA LEU A 195 -12.98 -2.30 2.59
C LEU A 195 -13.01 -0.77 2.70
N SER A 196 -11.81 -0.16 2.80
CA SER A 196 -11.68 1.29 2.89
C SER A 196 -11.94 1.94 1.53
N ALA A 197 -12.98 2.77 1.46
CA ALA A 197 -13.28 3.59 0.28
C ALA A 197 -12.08 4.45 -0.12
N PHE A 198 -11.46 5.08 0.87
CA PHE A 198 -10.28 5.91 0.68
C PHE A 198 -9.14 5.12 0.02
N ALA A 199 -8.90 3.88 0.46
CA ALA A 199 -7.89 3.03 -0.16
C ALA A 199 -8.25 2.67 -1.62
N VAL A 200 -9.50 2.31 -1.89
CA VAL A 200 -9.96 1.93 -3.24
C VAL A 200 -9.81 3.08 -4.22
N PHE A 201 -10.27 4.29 -3.87
CA PHE A 201 -10.14 5.46 -4.74
C PHE A 201 -8.69 5.92 -4.89
N ASN A 202 -7.87 5.83 -3.84
CA ASN A 202 -6.44 6.12 -3.97
C ASN A 202 -5.72 5.10 -4.86
N TYR A 203 -6.08 3.81 -4.80
CA TYR A 203 -5.52 2.83 -5.73
C TYR A 203 -5.92 3.13 -7.17
N LEU A 204 -7.16 3.55 -7.41
CA LEU A 204 -7.61 3.99 -8.74
C LEU A 204 -6.80 5.19 -9.23
N ALA A 205 -6.73 6.26 -8.45
CA ALA A 205 -6.00 7.49 -8.78
C ALA A 205 -4.49 7.24 -8.95
N GLY A 206 -3.88 6.42 -8.10
CA GLY A 206 -2.49 6.00 -8.20
C GLY A 206 -2.23 5.24 -9.49
N SER A 207 -3.07 4.24 -9.81
CA SER A 207 -2.93 3.48 -11.07
C SER A 207 -3.11 4.35 -12.32
N LEU A 208 -4.01 5.34 -12.29
CA LEU A 208 -4.16 6.31 -13.37
C LEU A 208 -2.91 7.18 -13.54
N SER A 209 -2.36 7.65 -12.42
CA SER A 209 -1.11 8.43 -12.40
C SER A 209 0.05 7.62 -12.98
N ARG A 210 0.10 6.31 -12.71
CA ARG A 210 1.10 5.41 -13.30
C ARG A 210 0.92 5.21 -14.81
N ILE A 211 -0.31 5.11 -15.30
CA ILE A 211 -0.57 5.08 -16.76
C ILE A 211 -0.08 6.37 -17.40
N PHE A 212 -0.45 7.52 -16.84
CA PHE A 212 -0.06 8.82 -17.38
C PHE A 212 1.47 8.98 -17.39
N THR A 213 2.13 8.72 -16.28
CA THR A 213 3.60 8.84 -16.18
C THR A 213 4.33 7.89 -17.13
N THR A 214 3.83 6.66 -17.28
CA THR A 214 4.39 5.69 -18.25
C THR A 214 4.22 6.20 -19.68
N LEU A 215 3.04 6.68 -20.07
CA LEU A 215 2.81 7.23 -21.42
C LEU A 215 3.70 8.43 -21.76
N GLN A 216 4.11 9.22 -20.76
CA GLN A 216 4.97 10.38 -20.98
C GLN A 216 6.47 10.08 -20.90
N GLU A 217 6.87 9.08 -20.12
CA GLU A 217 8.30 8.86 -19.79
C GLU A 217 8.85 7.51 -20.22
N VAL A 218 8.01 6.55 -20.63
CA VAL A 218 8.39 5.17 -20.90
C VAL A 218 7.73 4.66 -22.17
N ASP A 219 8.51 4.37 -23.20
CA ASP A 219 8.04 3.71 -24.42
C ASP A 219 8.06 2.18 -24.28
N ASP A 220 7.32 1.66 -23.28
CA ASP A 220 7.23 0.23 -22.99
C ASP A 220 5.80 -0.25 -22.85
N LYS A 221 5.38 -1.07 -23.82
CA LYS A 221 4.00 -1.61 -23.87
C LYS A 221 3.73 -2.61 -22.76
N LEU A 222 4.74 -3.34 -22.29
CA LEU A 222 4.54 -4.35 -21.24
C LEU A 222 4.19 -3.69 -19.92
N ILE A 223 4.96 -2.65 -19.52
CA ILE A 223 4.68 -1.85 -18.32
C ILE A 223 3.32 -1.15 -18.47
N LEU A 224 3.08 -0.52 -19.62
CA LEU A 224 1.85 0.21 -19.88
C LEU A 224 0.61 -0.69 -19.75
N TYR A 225 0.59 -1.86 -20.41
CA TYR A 225 -0.54 -2.79 -20.31
C TYR A 225 -0.71 -3.38 -18.92
N GLY A 226 0.38 -3.55 -18.16
CA GLY A 226 0.33 -3.90 -16.75
C GLY A 226 -0.42 -2.86 -15.92
N PHE A 227 -0.11 -1.57 -16.08
CA PHE A 227 -0.80 -0.49 -15.38
C PHE A 227 -2.25 -0.31 -15.84
N ILE A 228 -2.53 -0.44 -17.14
CA ILE A 228 -3.91 -0.38 -17.67
C ILE A 228 -4.76 -1.49 -17.08
N SER A 229 -4.22 -2.72 -17.01
CA SER A 229 -4.92 -3.87 -16.42
C SER A 229 -5.15 -3.68 -14.92
N GLY A 230 -4.16 -3.16 -14.20
CA GLY A 230 -4.29 -2.78 -12.78
C GLY A 230 -5.36 -1.70 -12.55
N PHE A 231 -5.39 -0.66 -13.39
CA PHE A 231 -6.39 0.40 -13.35
C PHE A 231 -7.80 -0.14 -13.63
N ALA A 232 -7.97 -1.00 -14.63
CA ALA A 232 -9.27 -1.59 -14.94
C ALA A 232 -9.85 -2.36 -13.75
N LEU A 233 -9.05 -3.18 -13.07
CA LEU A 233 -9.49 -3.88 -11.86
C LEU A 233 -9.75 -2.93 -10.68
N ASN A 234 -8.92 -1.91 -10.49
CA ASN A 234 -9.19 -0.87 -9.48
C ASN A 234 -10.48 -0.10 -9.79
N ALA A 235 -10.80 0.13 -11.06
CA ALA A 235 -12.03 0.79 -11.49
C ALA A 235 -13.25 -0.08 -11.19
N ILE A 236 -13.16 -1.40 -11.43
CA ILE A 236 -14.21 -2.35 -11.03
C ILE A 236 -14.42 -2.30 -9.51
N LEU A 237 -13.35 -2.33 -8.71
CA LEU A 237 -13.46 -2.23 -7.25
C LEU A 237 -14.08 -0.89 -6.82
N ALA A 238 -13.73 0.22 -7.46
CA ALA A 238 -14.30 1.53 -7.17
C ALA A 238 -15.79 1.60 -7.53
N LEU A 239 -16.18 1.04 -8.68
CA LEU A 239 -17.58 0.92 -9.07
C LEU A 239 -18.35 0.06 -8.08
N GLN A 240 -17.83 -1.12 -7.71
CA GLN A 240 -18.43 -1.95 -6.67
C GLN A 240 -18.53 -1.20 -5.33
N MET A 241 -17.53 -0.40 -4.98
CA MET A 241 -17.56 0.43 -3.78
C MET A 241 -18.73 1.43 -3.82
N ILE A 242 -18.96 2.08 -4.95
CA ILE A 242 -20.08 3.03 -5.14
C ILE A 242 -21.43 2.29 -5.13
N PHE A 243 -21.57 1.21 -5.89
CA PHE A 243 -22.84 0.47 -6.02
C PHE A 243 -23.26 -0.20 -4.72
N TYR A 244 -22.32 -0.79 -3.97
CA TYR A 244 -22.61 -1.52 -2.73
C TYR A 244 -22.39 -0.68 -1.46
N TRP A 245 -22.13 0.62 -1.58
CA TRP A 245 -21.85 1.51 -0.43
C TRP A 245 -22.92 1.47 0.66
N ASN A 246 -24.18 1.38 0.24
CA ASN A 246 -25.36 1.36 1.14
C ASN A 246 -26.11 0.02 1.10
N ALA A 247 -25.54 -1.01 0.50
CA ALA A 247 -26.20 -2.31 0.42
C ALA A 247 -26.24 -2.95 1.83
N PRO A 248 -27.43 -3.34 2.34
CA PRO A 248 -27.50 -4.08 3.58
C PRO A 248 -26.83 -5.44 3.35
N SER A 249 -25.60 -5.59 3.86
CA SER A 249 -24.86 -6.85 3.79
C SER A 249 -25.77 -8.02 4.17
N GLU A 250 -25.82 -9.08 3.35
CA GLU A 250 -26.58 -10.29 3.66
C GLU A 250 -26.18 -10.89 5.03
N LYS A 251 -24.93 -10.65 5.50
CA LYS A 251 -24.47 -11.00 6.85
C LYS A 251 -25.09 -10.14 7.96
N ALA A 252 -25.57 -8.94 7.67
CA ALA A 252 -26.34 -8.11 8.60
C ALA A 252 -27.79 -8.62 8.77
N LYS A 253 -28.37 -9.28 7.76
CA LYS A 253 -29.67 -9.97 7.90
C LYS A 253 -29.56 -11.24 8.74
N GLY A 254 -28.45 -11.99 8.63
CA GLY A 254 -28.22 -13.22 9.40
C GLY A 254 -27.94 -13.02 10.90
N LYS A 255 -27.33 -11.90 11.30
CA LYS A 255 -27.07 -11.60 12.72
C LYS A 255 -28.26 -11.00 13.48
N ARG A 256 -29.30 -10.51 12.79
CA ARG A 256 -30.46 -9.90 13.45
C ARG A 256 -31.51 -10.91 13.94
N ARG A 257 -31.27 -12.22 13.77
CA ARG A 257 -32.10 -13.33 14.30
C ARG A 257 -31.39 -14.19 15.36
N ALA A 258 -30.33 -13.71 15.99
CA ALA A 258 -29.89 -14.24 17.27
C ALA A 258 -30.43 -13.30 18.36
N ALA A 259 -31.46 -13.75 19.08
CA ALA A 259 -31.94 -13.09 20.29
C ALA A 259 -30.76 -12.86 21.27
N PRO A 260 -30.80 -11.81 22.11
CA PRO A 260 -29.71 -11.54 23.05
C PRO A 260 -29.51 -12.75 23.96
N ILE A 261 -28.31 -13.34 23.93
CA ILE A 261 -27.86 -14.26 24.96
C ILE A 261 -27.57 -13.38 26.18
N GLU A 262 -28.48 -13.40 27.15
CA GLU A 262 -28.25 -12.88 28.49
C GLU A 262 -26.96 -13.52 29.03
N ALA A 263 -26.07 -12.66 29.53
CA ALA A 263 -24.90 -13.07 30.27
C ALA A 263 -25.33 -13.85 31.52
N LYS A 264 -25.10 -15.16 31.54
CA LYS A 264 -25.12 -15.95 32.77
C LYS A 264 -23.73 -16.47 33.06
N SER A 265 -23.20 -15.98 34.17
CA SER A 265 -21.91 -16.24 34.79
C SER A 265 -21.58 -17.73 34.90
N ALA A 266 -20.27 -18.02 34.81
CA ALA A 266 -19.66 -19.34 34.96
C ALA A 266 -20.05 -20.04 36.28
N PRO A 267 -20.14 -21.38 36.30
CA PRO A 267 -20.32 -22.13 37.54
C PRO A 267 -18.96 -22.36 38.21
N THR A 268 -18.88 -22.14 39.52
CA THR A 268 -17.85 -22.74 40.37
C THR A 268 -18.54 -23.44 41.54
N SER A 269 -18.11 -24.67 41.75
CA SER A 269 -18.51 -25.68 42.76
C SER A 269 -19.09 -25.16 44.07
N THR A 270 -20.12 -25.84 44.60
CA THR A 270 -19.97 -26.78 45.74
C THR A 270 -21.32 -27.40 46.14
N LEU A 271 -21.32 -28.73 46.19
CA LEU A 271 -22.08 -29.67 47.04
C LEU A 271 -23.12 -29.10 48.02
N THR A 272 -24.32 -29.69 48.02
CA THR A 272 -25.14 -29.87 49.23
C THR A 272 -25.99 -31.13 49.11
N PRO A 273 -26.09 -32.00 50.14
CA PRO A 273 -27.15 -32.97 50.24
C PRO A 273 -28.37 -32.40 50.98
N ALA A 274 -29.51 -33.01 50.67
CA ALA A 274 -30.86 -32.69 51.11
C ALA A 274 -31.09 -32.69 52.64
N ALA A 275 -32.06 -31.89 53.11
CA ALA A 275 -33.27 -32.36 53.81
C ALA A 275 -34.04 -31.23 54.57
N SER A 276 -35.37 -31.29 54.43
CA SER A 276 -36.43 -31.14 55.46
C SER A 276 -36.65 -29.85 56.28
N THR A 277 -37.93 -29.43 56.23
CA THR A 277 -38.84 -29.04 57.34
C THR A 277 -38.81 -27.65 58.00
N THR A 278 -39.93 -26.93 57.80
CA THR A 278 -40.78 -26.15 58.75
C THR A 278 -40.17 -25.18 59.77
N SER A 279 -40.70 -23.95 59.76
CA SER A 279 -41.31 -23.18 60.88
C SER A 279 -40.91 -21.68 60.91
N THR A 280 -41.87 -20.85 61.32
CA THR A 280 -41.86 -19.38 61.39
C THR A 280 -41.26 -18.87 62.75
N PRO A 281 -41.42 -17.60 63.16
CA PRO A 281 -40.50 -16.46 62.96
C PRO A 281 -40.01 -15.82 64.29
N LYS A 282 -39.02 -14.90 64.29
CA LYS A 282 -38.81 -13.82 65.32
C LYS A 282 -37.55 -12.98 65.03
N LYS A 283 -37.68 -11.66 64.87
CA LYS A 283 -37.49 -10.54 65.85
C LYS A 283 -36.03 -10.15 66.14
N SER A 284 -35.77 -8.85 65.95
CA SER A 284 -34.56 -8.08 66.28
C SER A 284 -34.07 -8.24 67.72
N PRO A 285 -32.80 -7.84 67.95
CA PRO A 285 -32.47 -7.07 69.14
C PRO A 285 -31.74 -5.76 68.79
N THR A 286 -32.24 -4.68 69.39
CA THR A 286 -31.52 -3.44 69.68
C THR A 286 -30.77 -3.63 71.01
N THR A 287 -29.54 -3.13 71.14
CA THR A 287 -29.03 -2.53 72.38
C THR A 287 -27.68 -1.82 72.16
N ARG A 288 -27.76 -0.48 72.18
CA ARG A 288 -26.89 0.50 72.84
C ARG A 288 -25.88 -0.08 73.87
N ARG A 289 -24.61 0.37 73.85
CA ARG A 289 -23.97 1.19 74.93
C ARG A 289 -22.41 1.22 74.90
N ARG A 290 -21.89 2.45 74.88
CA ARG A 290 -20.64 3.03 75.45
C ARG A 290 -19.27 2.70 74.85
N GLY A 291 -18.53 3.79 74.68
CA GLY A 291 -17.12 3.95 74.36
C GLY A 291 -16.97 5.35 73.83
#